data_AF-A0A913Z394-F1
#
_entry.id   AF-A0A913Z394-F1
#
_cell.length_a   1.000
_cell.length_b   1.000
_cell.length_c   1.000
_cell.angle_alpha   90.00
_cell.angle_beta   90.00
_cell.angle_gamma   90.00
#
_symmetry.space_group_name_H-M   'P 1'
#
loop_
_entity.id
_entity.type
_entity.pdbx_description
1 polymer ?
#
loop_
_entity_poly.entity_id
_entity_poly.type
_entity_poly.pdbx_seq_one_letter_code
_entity_poly.pdbx_strand_id
1 'polypeptide(L)'
;MAQSHQDESDGIFLENELPSSKDEADYSLSVVNLTRAADIPLRYFLPKIFSPMEASMTRSCQRVSEKSPKYRLLNTDWGNRMSSVKEGPGILALVTVEKKSLDEHSVGKVESHIKKLMKATSCQLLRWDAQHILLYFEAGNDYDTFGRLFLDEKLDNCEGFRVNAIEPSILTNPPRCFVEIETMQGTQTRDTLTSFIGNFSGAFKHVNILEIQRLFPAGSAGDAKQGDIPRLAVTLMFSGRAQSRAVEVIKVLSAGDQWKPYQLPEPVARELEDENTTYYQHAALSLPLWGVKTGATSSGVRVTLFVKGGTDFQQMEAFYGKVTGVSPLQQNGGAAAKWSTFPLSNRLEFTLAFYQGLSPRASENHLLYFQTNEQAIGAEKLAEDHWQLKDPENNTAVLFTTMK
;
A
#
# COMPACT_ATOMS: atom_id res chain seq x y z
N MET A 1 -16.01 30.63 -1.83
CA MET A 1 -14.79 30.22 -1.13
C MET A 1 -14.63 28.74 -1.36
N ALA A 2 -13.63 28.35 -2.16
CA ALA A 2 -13.40 26.95 -2.51
C ALA A 2 -12.94 26.20 -1.25
N GLN A 3 -13.71 25.20 -0.82
CA GLN A 3 -13.22 24.21 0.11
C GLN A 3 -12.07 23.48 -0.59
N SER A 4 -10.86 23.56 -0.03
CA SER A 4 -9.77 22.67 -0.40
C SER A 4 -10.29 21.26 -0.16
N HIS A 5 -10.47 20.46 -1.21
CA HIS A 5 -10.66 19.02 -1.06
C HIS A 5 -9.51 18.52 -0.19
N GLN A 6 -9.82 17.97 0.98
CA GLN A 6 -8.83 17.22 1.77
C GLN A 6 -8.22 16.18 0.83
N ASP A 7 -6.91 16.03 0.84
CA ASP A 7 -6.25 14.91 0.14
C ASP A 7 -6.79 13.60 0.75
N GLU A 8 -7.85 13.04 0.16
CA GLU A 8 -8.53 11.80 0.60
C GLU A 8 -7.59 10.58 0.65
N SER A 9 -6.38 10.73 0.09
CA SER A 9 -5.33 9.71 0.03
C SER A 9 -4.62 9.43 1.37
N ASP A 10 -4.56 10.40 2.30
CA ASP A 10 -3.83 10.25 3.58
C ASP A 10 -4.68 9.65 4.71
N GLY A 11 -5.95 9.34 4.44
CA GLY A 11 -6.87 8.80 5.44
C GLY A 11 -7.50 9.87 6.33
N ILE A 12 -8.16 9.41 7.39
CA ILE A 12 -9.00 10.26 8.26
C ILE A 12 -8.40 10.32 9.67
N PHE A 13 -7.88 11.47 10.07
CA PHE A 13 -7.27 11.69 11.39
C PHE A 13 -8.30 12.18 12.41
N LEU A 14 -8.26 11.64 13.63
CA LEU A 14 -9.18 11.99 14.72
C LEU A 14 -8.66 13.22 15.48
N GLU A 15 -8.92 14.41 14.97
CA GLU A 15 -8.39 15.66 15.55
C GLU A 15 -9.28 16.29 16.63
N ASN A 16 -10.55 15.90 16.71
CA ASN A 16 -11.51 16.44 17.68
C ASN A 16 -11.78 15.42 18.81
N GLU A 17 -12.17 15.96 19.98
CA GLU A 17 -12.70 15.15 21.07
C GLU A 17 -13.94 14.37 20.61
N LEU A 18 -14.13 13.15 21.12
CA LEU A 18 -15.32 12.34 20.85
C LEU A 18 -16.56 13.20 21.17
N PRO A 19 -17.55 13.31 20.27
CA PRO A 19 -18.90 13.59 20.73
C PRO A 19 -19.22 12.53 21.80
N SER A 20 -19.83 12.94 22.90
CA SER A 20 -20.23 12.05 23.99
C SER A 20 -21.32 11.03 23.60
N SER A 21 -21.65 10.91 22.31
CA SER A 21 -22.45 9.82 21.78
C SER A 21 -21.57 8.79 21.09
N LYS A 22 -21.82 7.52 21.41
CA LYS A 22 -21.33 6.35 20.68
C LYS A 22 -21.96 6.27 19.28
N ASP A 23 -21.99 7.36 18.53
CA ASP A 23 -22.55 7.37 17.18
C ASP A 23 -21.39 7.35 16.18
N GLU A 24 -21.12 6.12 15.77
CA GLU A 24 -20.55 5.70 14.50
C GLU A 24 -19.23 6.37 14.10
N ALA A 25 -18.12 5.91 14.70
CA ALA A 25 -17.02 5.59 13.80
C ALA A 25 -17.60 4.59 12.79
N ASP A 26 -17.52 4.91 11.50
CA ASP A 26 -17.95 4.00 10.46
C ASP A 26 -16.96 2.81 10.44
N TYR A 27 -17.18 1.86 11.35
CA TYR A 27 -16.37 0.67 11.57
C TYR A 27 -16.38 -0.30 10.38
N SER A 28 -17.03 0.09 9.26
CA SER A 28 -17.02 -0.63 8.00
C SER A 28 -15.66 -0.57 7.28
N LEU A 29 -14.81 0.42 7.61
CA LEU A 29 -13.43 0.51 7.11
C LEU A 29 -12.45 0.01 8.18
N SER A 30 -11.77 -1.10 7.90
CA SER A 30 -10.71 -1.58 8.78
C SER A 30 -9.65 -0.50 8.96
N VAL A 31 -9.34 -0.16 10.22
CA VAL A 31 -8.31 0.84 10.55
C VAL A 31 -6.97 0.48 9.91
N VAL A 32 -6.58 -0.79 9.90
CA VAL A 32 -5.38 -1.29 9.22
C VAL A 32 -5.77 -2.39 8.24
N ASN A 33 -5.37 -2.23 6.98
CA ASN A 33 -5.68 -3.21 5.93
C ASN A 33 -4.87 -4.49 6.12
N LEU A 34 -5.53 -5.63 5.97
CA LEU A 34 -4.93 -6.96 5.94
C LEU A 34 -5.26 -7.64 4.61
N THR A 35 -4.24 -7.93 3.82
CA THR A 35 -4.35 -8.74 2.61
C THR A 35 -3.66 -10.07 2.84
N ARG A 36 -4.34 -11.19 2.57
CA ARG A 36 -3.67 -12.49 2.49
C ARG A 36 -3.20 -12.74 1.07
N ALA A 37 -1.91 -13.02 0.88
CA ALA A 37 -1.38 -13.32 -0.44
C ALA A 37 -2.07 -14.55 -1.08
N ALA A 38 -2.49 -15.50 -0.24
CA ALA A 38 -3.27 -16.66 -0.67
C ALA A 38 -4.65 -16.29 -1.25
N ASP A 39 -5.25 -15.19 -0.79
CA ASP A 39 -6.60 -14.78 -1.17
C ASP A 39 -6.63 -13.92 -2.44
N ILE A 40 -5.48 -13.40 -2.91
CA ILE A 40 -5.39 -12.65 -4.17
C ILE A 40 -5.74 -13.59 -5.33
N PRO A 41 -6.78 -13.32 -6.14
CA PRO A 41 -7.19 -14.21 -7.22
C PRO A 41 -6.12 -14.39 -8.31
N LEU A 42 -6.30 -15.40 -9.16
CA LEU A 42 -5.45 -15.59 -10.33
C LEU A 42 -5.68 -14.46 -11.34
N ARG A 43 -4.61 -14.02 -12.00
CA ARG A 43 -4.71 -13.20 -13.21
C ARG A 43 -4.82 -14.12 -14.41
N TYR A 44 -5.65 -13.75 -15.39
CA TYR A 44 -5.79 -14.46 -16.66
C TYR A 44 -5.42 -13.51 -17.79
N PHE A 45 -4.50 -13.89 -18.68
CA PHE A 45 -4.07 -12.97 -19.73
C PHE A 45 -3.54 -13.69 -20.96
N LEU A 46 -3.45 -12.92 -22.05
CA LEU A 46 -2.79 -13.31 -23.28
C LEU A 46 -1.36 -12.74 -23.27
N PRO A 47 -0.30 -13.58 -23.17
CA PRO A 47 1.08 -13.09 -23.21
C PRO A 47 1.35 -12.36 -24.52
N LYS A 48 1.88 -11.13 -24.42
CA LYS A 48 2.41 -10.43 -25.60
C LYS A 48 3.78 -11.03 -25.93
N ILE A 49 3.82 -11.94 -26.91
CA ILE A 49 5.08 -12.45 -27.44
C ILE A 49 5.66 -11.35 -28.34
N PHE A 50 6.72 -10.68 -27.88
CA PHE A 50 7.54 -9.85 -28.77
C PHE A 50 8.42 -10.80 -29.61
N SER A 51 7.86 -11.35 -30.69
CA SER A 51 8.65 -12.03 -31.72
C SER A 51 8.73 -11.13 -32.95
N PRO A 52 9.93 -10.74 -33.45
CA PRO A 52 10.06 -9.92 -34.65
C PRO A 52 9.79 -10.67 -35.97
N MET A 53 9.28 -11.90 -35.94
CA MET A 53 9.12 -12.73 -37.13
C MET A 53 7.67 -13.13 -37.39
N GLU A 54 7.22 -12.71 -38.58
CA GLU A 54 6.18 -13.28 -39.43
C GLU A 54 4.71 -12.99 -39.09
N ALA A 55 4.19 -12.02 -39.84
CA ALA A 55 2.77 -11.67 -39.98
C ALA A 55 1.89 -12.76 -40.62
N SER A 56 2.28 -14.05 -40.60
CA SER A 56 1.53 -15.14 -41.23
C SER A 56 1.12 -16.28 -40.29
N MET A 57 1.40 -16.22 -38.98
CA MET A 57 0.89 -17.21 -38.02
C MET A 57 -0.23 -16.64 -37.14
N THR A 58 -1.44 -16.62 -37.69
CA THR A 58 -2.68 -16.62 -36.91
C THR A 58 -2.81 -17.95 -36.14
N ARG A 59 -2.06 -18.11 -35.03
CA ARG A 59 -2.29 -19.04 -33.89
C ARG A 59 -0.96 -19.28 -33.15
N SER A 60 -0.83 -18.78 -31.92
CA SER A 60 -0.11 -19.44 -30.79
C SER A 60 0.10 -18.55 -29.55
N CYS A 61 -0.59 -17.41 -29.39
CA CYS A 61 -0.65 -16.81 -28.05
C CYS A 61 -1.52 -17.70 -27.16
N GLN A 62 -0.90 -18.61 -26.41
CA GLN A 62 -1.60 -19.46 -25.45
C GLN A 62 -2.07 -18.58 -24.28
N ARG A 63 -3.37 -18.63 -23.95
CA ARG A 63 -3.88 -17.98 -22.74
C ARG A 63 -3.32 -18.68 -21.52
N VAL A 64 -2.93 -17.89 -20.52
CA VAL A 64 -2.35 -18.39 -19.29
C VAL A 64 -3.08 -17.81 -18.10
N SER A 65 -2.95 -18.50 -16.97
CA SER A 65 -3.29 -17.97 -15.65
C SER A 65 -2.03 -17.98 -14.78
N GLU A 66 -1.90 -16.96 -13.94
CA GLU A 66 -0.80 -16.83 -12.99
C GLU A 66 -1.31 -16.34 -11.63
N LYS A 67 -0.62 -16.70 -10.55
CA LYS A 67 -0.90 -16.11 -9.24
C LYS A 67 -0.47 -14.66 -9.27
N SER A 68 -1.41 -13.73 -9.11
CA SER A 68 -1.07 -12.32 -9.08
C SER A 68 -0.32 -11.99 -7.78
N PRO A 69 0.87 -11.37 -7.84
CA PRO A 69 1.59 -10.98 -6.63
C PRO A 69 0.90 -9.80 -5.90
N LYS A 70 0.14 -8.99 -6.63
CA LYS A 70 -0.57 -7.80 -6.15
C LYS A 70 -1.93 -7.63 -6.85
N TYR A 71 -2.83 -6.88 -6.23
CA TYR A 71 -4.02 -6.37 -6.92
C TYR A 71 -3.63 -5.23 -7.87
N ARG A 72 -4.36 -5.10 -8.97
CA ARG A 72 -4.32 -3.92 -9.83
C ARG A 72 -4.97 -2.74 -9.10
N LEU A 73 -4.26 -1.62 -8.99
CA LEU A 73 -4.71 -0.44 -8.27
C LEU A 73 -5.48 0.51 -9.19
N LEU A 74 -6.76 0.70 -8.90
CA LEU A 74 -7.64 1.64 -9.60
C LEU A 74 -7.98 2.78 -8.65
N ASN A 75 -7.92 4.03 -9.12
CA ASN A 75 -8.38 5.15 -8.31
C ASN A 75 -9.88 4.99 -7.98
N THR A 76 -10.32 5.41 -6.79
CA THR A 76 -11.74 5.39 -6.43
C THR A 76 -12.62 6.23 -7.36
N ASP A 77 -12.08 7.15 -8.14
CA ASP A 77 -12.80 7.92 -9.15
C ASP A 77 -12.66 7.38 -10.59
N TRP A 78 -11.86 6.33 -10.80
CA TRP A 78 -11.56 5.76 -12.12
C TRP A 78 -12.82 5.34 -12.90
N GLY A 79 -12.85 5.67 -14.19
CA GLY A 79 -13.83 5.19 -15.17
C GLY A 79 -15.24 5.79 -15.07
N ASN A 80 -16.03 5.60 -16.12
CA ASN A 80 -17.44 5.96 -16.19
C ASN A 80 -18.28 5.00 -15.34
N ARG A 81 -19.23 5.53 -14.58
CA ARG A 81 -20.10 4.74 -13.68
C ARG A 81 -21.35 4.27 -14.43
N MET A 82 -21.63 2.96 -14.37
CA MET A 82 -22.84 2.34 -14.93
C MET A 82 -23.85 1.95 -13.84
N SER A 83 -23.36 1.60 -12.65
CA SER A 83 -24.18 1.24 -11.49
C SER A 83 -23.61 1.87 -10.23
N SER A 84 -24.41 1.95 -9.16
CA SER A 84 -23.86 2.29 -7.84
C SER A 84 -22.82 1.24 -7.45
N VAL A 85 -21.64 1.67 -7.04
CA VAL A 85 -20.60 0.77 -6.55
C VAL A 85 -21.20 -0.01 -5.38
N LYS A 86 -21.29 -1.33 -5.52
CA LYS A 86 -21.57 -2.18 -4.37
C LYS A 86 -20.32 -2.19 -3.51
N GLU A 87 -20.39 -1.48 -2.40
CA GLU A 87 -19.43 -1.61 -1.32
C GLU A 87 -19.75 -2.90 -0.57
N GLY A 88 -18.79 -3.82 -0.49
CA GLY A 88 -19.01 -5.12 0.14
C GLY A 88 -17.93 -6.15 -0.17
N PRO A 89 -17.99 -7.31 0.50
CA PRO A 89 -17.06 -8.42 0.28
C PRO A 89 -17.28 -9.02 -1.11
N GLY A 90 -16.24 -9.00 -1.95
CA GLY A 90 -16.28 -9.56 -3.30
C GLY A 90 -14.96 -9.34 -4.03
N ILE A 91 -14.92 -9.75 -5.31
CA ILE A 91 -13.75 -9.60 -6.18
C ILE A 91 -14.08 -8.63 -7.29
N LEU A 92 -13.22 -7.63 -7.45
CA LEU A 92 -13.22 -6.76 -8.62
C LEU A 92 -12.30 -7.33 -9.69
N ALA A 93 -12.81 -7.41 -10.92
CA ALA A 93 -12.05 -7.86 -12.08
C ALA A 93 -11.96 -6.72 -13.09
N LEU A 94 -10.75 -6.26 -13.37
CA LEU A 94 -10.47 -5.37 -14.49
C LEU A 94 -10.29 -6.23 -15.74
N VAL A 95 -11.18 -6.04 -16.70
CA VAL A 95 -11.20 -6.76 -17.97
C VAL A 95 -10.69 -5.84 -19.06
N THR A 96 -9.53 -6.15 -19.64
CA THR A 96 -8.99 -5.42 -20.79
C THR A 96 -9.59 -5.98 -22.07
N VAL A 97 -10.15 -5.10 -22.90
CA VAL A 97 -10.71 -5.43 -24.21
C VAL A 97 -9.97 -4.74 -25.34
N GLU A 98 -9.94 -5.37 -26.50
CA GLU A 98 -9.33 -4.83 -27.72
C GLU A 98 -10.33 -4.78 -28.90
N LYS A 99 -9.86 -4.16 -30.00
CA LYS A 99 -10.47 -3.93 -31.33
C LYS A 99 -11.17 -2.58 -31.51
N LYS A 100 -11.93 -2.10 -30.52
CA LYS A 100 -12.66 -0.83 -30.60
C LYS A 100 -12.60 -0.13 -29.24
N SER A 101 -12.80 1.18 -29.23
CA SER A 101 -13.07 1.89 -27.98
C SER A 101 -14.45 1.50 -27.48
N LEU A 102 -14.58 1.28 -26.18
CA LEU A 102 -15.86 1.12 -25.51
C LEU A 102 -16.60 2.46 -25.44
N ASP A 103 -17.93 2.34 -25.49
CA ASP A 103 -18.92 3.37 -25.22
C ASP A 103 -20.04 2.74 -24.38
N GLU A 104 -20.93 3.54 -23.81
CA GLU A 104 -21.98 3.05 -22.91
C GLU A 104 -22.85 1.93 -23.54
N HIS A 105 -23.18 2.05 -24.84
CA HIS A 105 -24.00 1.08 -25.56
C HIS A 105 -23.29 -0.25 -25.78
N SER A 106 -22.02 -0.20 -26.19
CA SER A 106 -21.20 -1.39 -26.40
C SER A 106 -20.89 -2.10 -25.09
N VAL A 107 -20.67 -1.35 -24.00
CA VAL A 107 -20.47 -1.89 -22.66
C VAL A 107 -21.71 -2.67 -22.19
N GLY A 108 -22.91 -2.14 -22.38
CA GLY A 108 -24.16 -2.86 -22.05
C GLY A 108 -24.36 -4.16 -22.85
N LYS A 109 -23.89 -4.19 -24.11
CA LYS A 109 -23.89 -5.42 -24.93
C LYS A 109 -22.89 -6.45 -24.43
N VAL A 110 -21.65 -6.02 -24.13
CA VAL A 110 -20.61 -6.89 -23.57
C VAL A 110 -21.07 -7.48 -22.24
N GLU A 111 -21.65 -6.67 -21.35
CA GLU A 111 -22.20 -7.12 -20.07
C GLU A 111 -23.28 -8.19 -20.28
N SER A 112 -24.24 -7.94 -21.17
CA SER A 112 -25.32 -8.87 -21.48
C SER A 112 -24.79 -10.20 -22.03
N HIS A 113 -23.74 -10.15 -22.84
CA HIS A 113 -23.08 -11.33 -23.38
C HIS A 113 -22.39 -12.14 -22.28
N ILE A 114 -21.61 -11.49 -21.41
CA ILE A 114 -20.93 -12.13 -20.27
C ILE A 114 -21.96 -12.77 -19.33
N LYS A 115 -23.04 -12.06 -18.98
CA LYS A 115 -24.12 -12.59 -18.13
C LYS A 115 -24.76 -13.86 -18.72
N LYS A 116 -24.97 -13.91 -20.04
CA LYS A 116 -25.49 -15.11 -20.74
C LYS A 116 -24.53 -16.28 -20.65
N LEU A 117 -23.22 -16.05 -20.80
CA LEU A 117 -22.20 -17.10 -20.71
C LEU A 117 -22.08 -17.66 -19.28
N MET A 118 -22.27 -16.81 -18.28
CA MET A 118 -22.16 -17.13 -16.86
C MET A 118 -23.40 -17.85 -16.27
N LYS A 119 -24.48 -18.05 -17.05
CA LYS A 119 -25.60 -19.00 -16.79
C LYS A 119 -26.07 -19.13 -15.31
N ALA A 120 -26.38 -18.01 -14.65
CA ALA A 120 -26.91 -17.85 -13.28
C ALA A 120 -25.92 -17.37 -12.20
N THR A 121 -24.65 -17.20 -12.54
CA THR A 121 -23.67 -16.59 -11.64
C THR A 121 -23.85 -15.06 -11.52
N SER A 122 -23.63 -14.49 -10.32
CA SER A 122 -23.76 -13.05 -10.08
C SER A 122 -22.49 -12.30 -10.53
N CYS A 123 -22.58 -11.65 -11.68
CA CYS A 123 -21.60 -10.69 -12.18
C CYS A 123 -22.29 -9.35 -12.45
N GLN A 124 -21.71 -8.26 -11.95
CA GLN A 124 -22.24 -6.91 -12.14
C GLN A 124 -21.20 -6.00 -12.76
N LEU A 125 -21.60 -5.22 -13.76
CA LEU A 125 -20.74 -4.19 -14.31
C LEU A 125 -20.82 -2.94 -13.44
N LEU A 126 -19.66 -2.50 -12.95
CA LEU A 126 -19.57 -1.31 -12.10
C LEU A 126 -19.14 -0.08 -12.90
N ARG A 127 -18.01 -0.20 -13.59
CA ARG A 127 -17.36 0.92 -14.27
C ARG A 127 -16.71 0.50 -15.58
N TRP A 128 -16.40 1.46 -16.43
CA TRP A 128 -15.71 1.21 -17.69
C TRP A 128 -14.89 2.44 -18.14
N ASP A 129 -13.87 2.20 -18.95
CA ASP A 129 -13.18 3.23 -19.73
C ASP A 129 -13.07 2.79 -21.20
N ALA A 130 -12.33 3.54 -22.03
CA ALA A 130 -12.19 3.24 -23.45
C ALA A 130 -11.72 1.81 -23.78
N GLN A 131 -10.99 1.13 -22.89
CA GLN A 131 -10.36 -0.18 -23.12
C GLN A 131 -10.60 -1.20 -22.00
N HIS A 132 -11.28 -0.81 -20.93
CA HIS A 132 -11.44 -1.63 -19.73
C HIS A 132 -12.86 -1.64 -19.22
N ILE A 133 -13.23 -2.77 -18.63
CA ILE A 133 -14.49 -2.96 -17.90
C ILE A 133 -14.17 -3.47 -16.51
N LEU A 134 -14.75 -2.84 -15.49
CA LEU A 134 -14.67 -3.31 -14.12
C LEU A 134 -15.93 -4.08 -13.75
N LEU A 135 -15.73 -5.37 -13.51
CA LEU A 135 -16.77 -6.29 -13.08
C LEU A 135 -16.64 -6.59 -11.58
N TYR A 136 -17.77 -6.82 -10.94
CA TYR A 136 -17.85 -7.28 -9.55
C TYR A 136 -18.43 -8.69 -9.49
N PHE A 137 -17.74 -9.55 -8.75
CA PHE A 137 -18.14 -10.91 -8.44
C PHE A 137 -18.33 -11.06 -6.93
N GLU A 138 -19.47 -11.60 -6.52
CA GLU A 138 -19.78 -11.78 -5.10
C GLU A 138 -18.99 -12.97 -4.50
N ALA A 139 -18.75 -14.02 -5.29
CA ALA A 139 -18.01 -15.20 -4.85
C ALA A 139 -16.73 -15.45 -5.68
N GLY A 140 -15.71 -16.03 -5.04
CA GLY A 140 -14.46 -16.42 -5.71
C GLY A 140 -14.65 -17.42 -6.85
N ASN A 141 -15.54 -18.39 -6.66
CA ASN A 141 -15.85 -19.41 -7.68
C ASN A 141 -16.40 -18.81 -8.99
N ASP A 142 -17.05 -17.65 -8.89
CA ASP A 142 -17.65 -16.95 -10.02
C ASP A 142 -16.57 -16.27 -10.86
N TYR A 143 -15.62 -15.63 -10.19
CA TYR A 143 -14.41 -15.10 -10.81
C TYR A 143 -13.60 -16.21 -11.50
N ASP A 144 -13.41 -17.35 -10.84
CA ASP A 144 -12.69 -18.49 -11.41
C ASP A 144 -13.41 -19.10 -12.61
N THR A 145 -14.74 -19.16 -12.56
CA THR A 145 -15.56 -19.61 -13.70
C THR A 145 -15.39 -18.66 -14.88
N PHE A 146 -15.39 -17.35 -14.64
CA PHE A 146 -15.13 -16.35 -15.68
C PHE A 146 -13.72 -16.48 -16.27
N GLY A 147 -12.71 -16.73 -15.43
CA GLY A 147 -11.35 -17.04 -15.87
C GLY A 147 -11.25 -18.31 -16.73
N ARG A 148 -12.01 -19.37 -16.42
CA ARG A 148 -12.08 -20.57 -17.27
C ARG A 148 -12.72 -20.28 -18.63
N LEU A 149 -13.76 -19.44 -18.69
CA LEU A 149 -14.34 -19.01 -19.96
C LEU A 149 -13.33 -18.25 -20.82
N PHE A 150 -12.46 -17.44 -20.20
CA PHE A 150 -11.34 -16.82 -20.89
C PHE A 150 -10.39 -17.87 -21.47
N LEU A 151 -9.92 -18.81 -20.65
CA LEU A 151 -9.00 -19.88 -21.08
C LEU A 151 -9.58 -20.74 -22.22
N ASP A 152 -10.89 -21.03 -22.16
CA ASP A 152 -11.66 -21.78 -23.17
C ASP A 152 -11.96 -20.98 -24.46
N GLU A 153 -11.40 -19.78 -24.61
CA GLU A 153 -11.62 -18.88 -25.77
C GLU A 153 -13.05 -18.38 -25.96
N LYS A 154 -13.95 -18.62 -24.99
CA LYS A 154 -15.37 -18.22 -25.07
C LYS A 154 -15.58 -16.70 -25.01
N LEU A 155 -14.53 -15.94 -24.67
CA LEU A 155 -14.52 -14.47 -24.60
C LEU A 155 -13.81 -13.78 -25.78
N ASP A 156 -13.51 -14.50 -26.87
CA ASP A 156 -12.82 -13.93 -28.05
C ASP A 156 -13.69 -13.02 -28.91
N ASN A 157 -15.00 -13.18 -28.80
CA ASN A 157 -16.00 -12.36 -29.47
C ASN A 157 -17.14 -12.01 -28.52
N CYS A 158 -16.87 -11.08 -27.62
CA CYS A 158 -17.90 -10.43 -26.82
C CYS A 158 -18.45 -9.25 -27.63
N GLU A 159 -19.38 -9.53 -28.55
CA GLU A 159 -20.09 -8.49 -29.34
C GLU A 159 -19.15 -7.58 -30.15
N GLY A 160 -18.13 -8.16 -30.77
CA GLY A 160 -17.14 -7.45 -31.57
C GLY A 160 -15.86 -7.05 -30.82
N PHE A 161 -15.82 -7.27 -29.51
CA PHE A 161 -14.64 -7.06 -28.67
C PHE A 161 -13.96 -8.39 -28.36
N ARG A 162 -12.64 -8.32 -28.13
CA ARG A 162 -11.84 -9.45 -27.67
C ARG A 162 -11.33 -9.15 -26.26
N VAL A 163 -11.58 -10.05 -25.31
CA VAL A 163 -10.98 -9.95 -23.98
C VAL A 163 -9.54 -10.44 -24.03
N ASN A 164 -8.61 -9.65 -23.49
CA ASN A 164 -7.17 -9.95 -23.52
C ASN A 164 -6.56 -10.18 -22.14
N ALA A 165 -7.14 -9.59 -21.10
CA ALA A 165 -6.70 -9.79 -19.72
C ALA A 165 -7.87 -9.65 -18.76
N ILE A 166 -7.78 -10.36 -17.64
CA ILE A 166 -8.65 -10.29 -16.48
C ILE A 166 -7.72 -10.21 -15.26
N GLU A 167 -7.74 -9.07 -14.57
CA GLU A 167 -6.84 -8.77 -13.47
C GLU A 167 -7.63 -8.52 -12.17
N PRO A 168 -7.29 -9.19 -11.05
CA PRO A 168 -7.91 -8.88 -9.78
C PRO A 168 -7.52 -7.45 -9.36
N SER A 169 -8.50 -6.65 -8.98
CA SER A 169 -8.34 -5.20 -8.81
C SER A 169 -8.87 -4.71 -7.47
N ILE A 170 -8.47 -3.52 -7.08
CA ILE A 170 -9.02 -2.81 -5.93
C ILE A 170 -9.22 -1.32 -6.26
N LEU A 171 -10.38 -0.77 -5.88
CA LEU A 171 -10.64 0.66 -5.91
C LEU A 171 -10.05 1.28 -4.64
N THR A 172 -9.06 2.16 -4.80
CA THR A 172 -8.32 2.73 -3.67
C THR A 172 -7.72 4.09 -3.99
N ASN A 173 -7.59 4.92 -2.96
CA ASN A 173 -6.80 6.15 -2.97
C ASN A 173 -5.63 5.96 -2.01
N PRO A 174 -4.56 5.27 -2.42
CA PRO A 174 -3.41 5.01 -1.57
C PRO A 174 -2.63 6.31 -1.34
N PRO A 175 -2.01 6.49 -0.16
CA PRO A 175 -1.15 7.63 0.10
C PRO A 175 0.11 7.56 -0.77
N ARG A 176 0.78 8.70 -0.92
CA ARG A 176 2.04 8.78 -1.69
C ARG A 176 3.16 7.91 -1.14
N CYS A 177 3.11 7.56 0.15
CA CYS A 177 3.99 6.58 0.77
C CYS A 177 3.27 5.81 1.88
N PHE A 178 3.57 4.52 1.98
CA PHE A 178 3.14 3.65 3.08
C PHE A 178 4.15 2.53 3.32
N VAL A 179 4.02 1.86 4.46
CA VAL A 179 4.81 0.67 4.81
C VAL A 179 3.95 -0.57 4.64
N GLU A 180 4.45 -1.59 3.95
CA GLU A 180 3.85 -2.92 3.95
C GLU A 180 4.62 -3.83 4.90
N ILE A 181 3.89 -4.47 5.83
CA ILE A 181 4.43 -5.42 6.79
C ILE A 181 4.05 -6.82 6.32
N GLU A 182 5.04 -7.57 5.84
CA GLU A 182 4.90 -8.99 5.53
C GLU A 182 4.94 -9.80 6.83
N THR A 183 4.00 -10.73 7.02
CA THR A 183 3.93 -11.53 8.25
C THR A 183 3.24 -12.86 8.01
N MET A 184 3.49 -13.84 8.87
CA MET A 184 2.70 -15.08 8.92
C MET A 184 1.56 -15.01 9.95
N GLN A 185 1.50 -13.93 10.71
CA GLN A 185 0.54 -13.72 11.80
C GLN A 185 -0.33 -12.50 11.46
N GLY A 186 -1.01 -12.54 10.31
CA GLY A 186 -1.69 -11.36 9.74
C GLY A 186 -2.74 -10.77 10.67
N THR A 187 -3.64 -11.62 11.17
CA THR A 187 -4.71 -11.20 12.10
C THR A 187 -4.14 -10.64 13.41
N GLN A 188 -3.20 -11.35 14.05
CA GLN A 188 -2.57 -10.87 15.29
C GLN A 188 -1.86 -9.54 15.08
N THR A 189 -1.10 -9.39 14.00
CA THR A 189 -0.40 -8.14 13.66
C THR A 189 -1.39 -6.99 13.47
N ARG A 190 -2.48 -7.23 12.75
CA ARG A 190 -3.53 -6.23 12.52
C ARG A 190 -4.19 -5.79 13.82
N ASP A 191 -4.56 -6.74 14.67
CA ASP A 191 -5.25 -6.45 15.92
C ASP A 191 -4.31 -5.69 16.89
N THR A 192 -3.03 -6.06 16.94
CA THR A 192 -1.99 -5.33 17.69
C THR A 192 -1.82 -3.88 17.22
N LEU A 193 -1.82 -3.63 15.90
CA LEU A 193 -1.71 -2.26 15.37
C LEU A 193 -3.00 -1.47 15.56
N THR A 194 -4.15 -2.10 15.37
CA THR A 194 -5.47 -1.46 15.48
C THR A 194 -5.74 -0.96 16.91
N SER A 195 -5.20 -1.65 17.93
CA SER A 195 -5.44 -1.31 19.35
C SER A 195 -5.08 0.13 19.73
N PHE A 196 -4.06 0.71 19.08
CA PHE A 196 -3.65 2.09 19.32
C PHE A 196 -3.94 3.00 18.12
N ILE A 197 -3.81 2.52 16.88
CA ILE A 197 -4.08 3.36 15.69
C ILE A 197 -5.53 3.83 15.65
N GLY A 198 -6.48 3.04 16.16
CA GLY A 198 -7.90 3.44 16.23
C GLY A 198 -8.16 4.69 17.07
N ASN A 199 -7.25 5.06 17.98
CA ASN A 199 -7.33 6.32 18.73
C ASN A 199 -6.79 7.51 17.93
N PHE A 200 -6.02 7.26 16.87
CA PHE A 200 -5.38 8.26 16.03
C PHE A 200 -6.13 8.51 14.71
N SER A 201 -6.65 7.46 14.08
CA SER A 201 -7.27 7.53 12.77
C SER A 201 -8.45 6.55 12.63
N GLY A 202 -9.52 7.02 11.99
CA GLY A 202 -10.69 6.20 11.65
C GLY A 202 -10.56 5.42 10.33
N ALA A 203 -9.57 5.76 9.51
CA ALA A 203 -9.28 5.10 8.24
C ALA A 203 -7.79 5.28 7.91
N PHE A 204 -6.93 4.43 8.47
CA PHE A 204 -5.48 4.60 8.40
C PHE A 204 -4.89 3.88 7.19
N LYS A 205 -4.21 4.61 6.31
CA LYS A 205 -3.73 4.08 5.02
C LYS A 205 -2.21 3.97 4.89
N HIS A 206 -1.46 4.37 5.92
CA HIS A 206 0.00 4.45 5.85
C HIS A 206 0.72 3.15 6.25
N VAL A 207 -0.03 2.13 6.68
CA VAL A 207 0.48 0.78 6.90
C VAL A 207 -0.49 -0.24 6.32
N ASN A 208 0.04 -1.19 5.56
CA ASN A 208 -0.67 -2.37 5.07
C ASN A 208 -0.01 -3.63 5.63
N ILE A 209 -0.80 -4.68 5.85
CA ILE A 209 -0.31 -5.99 6.29
C ILE A 209 -0.50 -6.98 5.15
N LEU A 210 0.58 -7.64 4.74
CA LEU A 210 0.56 -8.74 3.79
C LEU A 210 0.81 -10.05 4.54
N GLU A 211 -0.22 -10.87 4.67
CA GLU A 211 -0.10 -12.21 5.23
C GLU A 211 0.42 -13.20 4.18
N ILE A 212 1.64 -13.68 4.38
CA ILE A 212 2.33 -14.61 3.50
C ILE A 212 2.38 -16.01 4.13
N GLN A 213 2.27 -17.05 3.30
CA GLN A 213 2.54 -18.42 3.71
C GLN A 213 4.01 -18.74 3.37
N ARG A 214 4.81 -19.13 4.36
CA ARG A 214 6.17 -19.61 4.08
C ARG A 214 6.12 -20.98 3.42
N LEU A 215 6.70 -21.10 2.22
CA LEU A 215 6.98 -22.38 1.56
C LEU A 215 8.28 -23.03 2.07
N PHE A 216 9.13 -22.30 2.80
CA PHE A 216 10.38 -22.79 3.38
C PHE A 216 10.56 -22.30 4.82
N PRO A 217 11.14 -23.12 5.71
CA PRO A 217 11.48 -22.67 7.06
C PRO A 217 12.49 -21.54 6.93
N ALA A 218 12.22 -20.39 7.54
CA ALA A 218 13.23 -19.34 7.56
C ALA A 218 14.43 -19.84 8.34
N GLY A 219 15.61 -19.50 7.82
CA GLY A 219 16.78 -19.35 8.67
C GLY A 219 16.38 -18.54 9.89
N SER A 220 16.75 -19.07 11.04
CA SER A 220 16.51 -18.51 12.36
C SER A 220 16.64 -16.99 12.32
N ALA A 221 15.62 -16.28 12.81
CA ALA A 221 15.81 -14.88 13.17
C ALA A 221 17.04 -14.84 14.08
N GLY A 222 18.15 -14.30 13.58
CA GLY A 222 19.36 -14.17 14.38
C GLY A 222 19.00 -13.40 15.64
N ASP A 223 19.50 -13.86 16.78
CA ASP A 223 19.23 -13.23 18.08
C ASP A 223 19.44 -11.72 17.96
N ALA A 224 18.36 -10.97 18.17
CA ALA A 224 18.38 -9.52 18.22
C ALA A 224 19.43 -9.09 19.25
N LYS A 225 20.50 -8.44 18.80
CA LYS A 225 21.49 -7.90 19.73
C LYS A 225 20.88 -6.71 20.46
N GLN A 226 21.31 -6.51 21.70
CA GLN A 226 20.89 -5.36 22.50
C GLN A 226 21.32 -4.07 21.79
N GLY A 227 20.35 -3.27 21.34
CA GLY A 227 20.57 -2.04 20.56
C GLY A 227 20.14 -2.12 19.09
N ASP A 228 19.82 -3.31 18.56
CA ASP A 228 19.34 -3.43 17.18
C ASP A 228 17.88 -2.95 17.06
N ILE A 229 17.67 -1.98 16.17
CA ILE A 229 16.34 -1.45 15.88
C ILE A 229 15.85 -1.85 14.49
N PRO A 230 14.52 -1.83 14.28
CA PRO A 230 13.96 -1.83 12.95
C PRO A 230 14.51 -0.70 12.08
N ARG A 231 14.62 -0.94 10.78
CA ARG A 231 15.11 0.07 9.83
C ARG A 231 14.05 1.13 9.53
N LEU A 232 12.78 0.80 9.75
CA LEU A 232 11.67 1.72 9.58
C LEU A 232 11.08 2.15 10.92
N ALA A 233 10.69 3.42 11.00
CA ALA A 233 9.72 3.88 11.98
C ALA A 233 8.47 4.44 11.31
N VAL A 234 7.33 4.29 11.98
CA VAL A 234 6.09 4.99 11.66
C VAL A 234 5.74 5.85 12.87
N THR A 235 5.82 7.16 12.71
CA THR A 235 5.54 8.13 13.77
C THR A 235 4.18 8.75 13.55
N LEU A 236 3.29 8.57 14.52
CA LEU A 236 2.00 9.23 14.62
C LEU A 236 2.21 10.65 15.16
N MET A 237 1.96 11.65 14.33
CA MET A 237 2.11 13.06 14.69
C MET A 237 0.77 13.62 15.13
N PHE A 238 0.71 14.19 16.33
CA PHE A 238 -0.50 14.75 16.92
C PHE A 238 -0.39 16.27 16.99
N SER A 239 -1.34 16.95 16.35
CA SER A 239 -1.47 18.40 16.52
C SER A 239 -1.85 18.78 17.95
N GLY A 240 -1.80 20.08 18.26
CA GLY A 240 -2.30 20.60 19.54
C GLY A 240 -3.76 20.21 19.85
N ARG A 241 -4.61 20.03 18.82
CA ARG A 241 -6.02 19.62 19.00
C ARG A 241 -6.17 18.12 19.31
N ALA A 242 -5.23 17.30 18.86
CA ALA A 242 -5.27 15.86 19.00
C ALA A 242 -4.50 15.33 20.23
N GLN A 243 -4.09 16.20 21.17
CA GLN A 243 -3.24 15.79 22.30
C GLN A 243 -3.92 14.76 23.23
N SER A 244 -5.23 14.87 23.46
CA SER A 244 -5.97 13.87 24.25
C SER A 244 -5.91 12.48 23.61
N ARG A 245 -5.88 12.39 22.28
CA ARG A 245 -5.69 11.13 21.55
C ARG A 245 -4.27 10.58 21.69
N ALA A 246 -3.27 11.45 21.68
CA ALA A 246 -1.88 11.06 21.91
C ALA A 246 -1.72 10.37 23.28
N VAL A 247 -2.38 10.90 24.32
CA VAL A 247 -2.40 10.31 25.65
C VAL A 247 -3.00 8.90 25.65
N GLU A 248 -4.13 8.68 24.96
CA GLU A 248 -4.73 7.34 24.84
C GLU A 248 -3.83 6.37 24.07
N VAL A 249 -3.17 6.81 23.00
CA VAL A 249 -2.19 5.98 22.27
C VAL A 249 -1.02 5.60 23.17
N ILE A 250 -0.43 6.58 23.87
CA ILE A 250 0.69 6.34 24.81
C ILE A 250 0.26 5.38 25.92
N LYS A 251 -0.94 5.54 26.45
CA LYS A 251 -1.50 4.65 27.48
C LYS A 251 -1.62 3.22 26.99
N VAL A 252 -2.09 2.99 25.76
CA VAL A 252 -2.14 1.64 25.16
C VAL A 252 -0.74 1.08 24.93
N LEU A 253 0.19 1.89 24.38
CA LEU A 253 1.57 1.46 24.12
C LEU A 253 2.40 1.25 25.40
N SER A 254 2.03 1.89 26.51
CA SER A 254 2.68 1.71 27.81
C SER A 254 1.96 0.66 28.68
N ALA A 255 0.85 0.10 28.20
CA ALA A 255 0.12 -0.93 28.91
C ALA A 255 0.74 -2.32 28.66
N GLY A 256 1.37 -2.88 29.68
CA GLY A 256 1.92 -4.24 29.66
C GLY A 256 3.31 -4.35 29.02
N ASP A 257 3.71 -5.57 28.69
CA ASP A 257 5.10 -5.90 28.31
C ASP A 257 5.33 -6.05 26.79
N GLN A 258 4.29 -5.87 25.98
CA GLN A 258 4.34 -6.08 24.53
C GLN A 258 5.10 -4.98 23.80
N TRP A 259 4.94 -3.73 24.24
CA TRP A 259 5.60 -2.56 23.68
C TRP A 259 6.57 -2.02 24.73
N LYS A 260 7.80 -1.76 24.30
CA LYS A 260 8.85 -1.21 25.18
C LYS A 260 9.27 0.15 24.64
N PRO A 261 9.33 1.19 25.49
CA PRO A 261 9.85 2.48 25.07
C PRO A 261 11.31 2.31 24.65
N TYR A 262 11.66 2.88 23.50
CA TYR A 262 13.01 2.89 22.96
C TYR A 262 13.63 4.26 23.18
N GLN A 263 14.76 4.28 23.87
CA GLN A 263 15.53 5.50 24.08
C GLN A 263 16.57 5.63 22.97
N LEU A 264 16.53 6.76 22.27
CA LEU A 264 17.58 7.12 21.32
C LEU A 264 18.91 7.31 22.06
N PRO A 265 20.06 7.03 21.41
CA PRO A 265 21.37 7.30 21.98
C PRO A 265 21.48 8.75 22.44
N GLU A 266 22.09 8.99 23.61
CA GLU A 266 22.17 10.31 24.22
C GLU A 266 22.73 11.42 23.30
N PRO A 267 23.79 11.18 22.49
CA PRO A 267 24.27 12.19 21.54
C PRO A 267 23.23 12.58 20.48
N VAL A 268 22.42 11.61 20.05
CA VAL A 268 21.33 11.79 19.09
C VAL A 268 20.15 12.53 19.75
N ALA A 269 19.79 12.13 20.97
CA ALA A 269 18.69 12.75 21.72
C ALA A 269 18.96 14.23 21.99
N ARG A 270 20.22 14.62 22.27
CA ARG A 270 20.61 16.03 22.46
C ARG A 270 20.55 16.84 21.17
N GLU A 271 20.95 16.28 20.03
CA GLU A 271 20.96 17.01 18.75
C GLU A 271 19.57 17.13 18.12
N LEU A 272 18.64 16.21 18.41
CA LEU A 272 17.34 16.20 17.76
C LEU A 272 16.38 17.28 18.27
N GLU A 273 16.61 17.89 19.45
CA GLU A 273 15.75 18.93 20.11
C GLU A 273 14.22 18.67 20.06
N ASP A 274 13.78 17.50 19.60
CA ASP A 274 12.39 17.12 19.37
C ASP A 274 11.92 16.37 20.63
N GLU A 275 11.85 17.11 21.75
CA GLU A 275 11.54 16.61 23.11
C GLU A 275 10.21 15.82 23.23
N ASN A 276 9.42 15.79 22.15
CA ASN A 276 8.05 15.32 22.16
C ASN A 276 7.81 14.05 21.34
N THR A 277 8.85 13.36 20.85
CA THR A 277 8.69 12.05 20.18
C THR A 277 9.15 10.92 21.07
N THR A 278 8.23 10.02 21.44
CA THR A 278 8.55 8.76 22.12
C THR A 278 8.44 7.59 21.16
N TYR A 279 9.51 6.80 21.01
CA TYR A 279 9.50 5.59 20.19
C TYR A 279 9.19 4.36 21.03
N TYR A 280 8.49 3.39 20.43
CA TYR A 280 8.12 2.12 21.02
C TYR A 280 8.53 0.99 20.08
N GLN A 281 9.12 -0.06 20.65
CA GLN A 281 9.49 -1.28 19.96
C GLN A 281 8.63 -2.43 20.47
N HIS A 282 8.07 -3.21 19.56
CA HIS A 282 7.33 -4.41 19.94
C HIS A 282 8.29 -5.54 20.32
N ALA A 283 8.02 -6.23 21.44
CA ALA A 283 8.92 -7.21 22.03
C ALA A 283 8.98 -8.55 21.27
N ALA A 284 7.86 -8.98 20.66
CA ALA A 284 7.75 -10.30 20.01
C ALA A 284 7.60 -10.24 18.48
N LEU A 285 6.68 -9.42 17.97
CA LEU A 285 6.47 -9.20 16.53
C LEU A 285 7.60 -8.36 15.91
N SER A 286 8.03 -8.73 14.71
CA SER A 286 8.91 -7.92 13.87
C SER A 286 8.08 -6.83 13.22
N LEU A 287 7.94 -5.70 13.92
CA LEU A 287 7.22 -4.50 13.49
C LEU A 287 8.19 -3.33 13.36
N PRO A 288 7.87 -2.29 12.55
CA PRO A 288 8.63 -1.04 12.58
C PRO A 288 8.61 -0.42 13.98
N LEU A 289 9.53 0.50 14.25
CA LEU A 289 9.42 1.35 15.43
C LEU A 289 8.15 2.21 15.30
N TRP A 290 7.43 2.38 16.40
CA TRP A 290 6.26 3.24 16.44
C TRP A 290 6.55 4.48 17.27
N GLY A 291 6.52 5.64 16.61
CA GLY A 291 6.71 6.93 17.26
C GLY A 291 5.36 7.56 17.63
N VAL A 292 5.30 8.22 18.78
CA VAL A 292 4.24 9.16 19.12
C VAL A 292 4.86 10.53 19.27
N LYS A 293 4.51 11.45 18.37
CA LYS A 293 4.97 12.84 18.38
C LYS A 293 3.85 13.77 18.84
N THR A 294 4.03 14.41 19.98
CA THR A 294 3.13 15.46 20.47
C THR A 294 3.58 16.85 20.03
N GLY A 295 2.68 17.84 20.06
CA GLY A 295 3.01 19.22 19.68
C GLY A 295 3.34 19.44 18.21
N ALA A 296 2.95 18.52 17.31
CA ALA A 296 3.13 18.73 15.87
C ALA A 296 2.29 19.92 15.37
N THR A 297 2.72 20.56 14.28
CA THR A 297 1.97 21.65 13.64
C THR A 297 0.65 21.17 13.05
N SER A 298 0.64 19.95 12.51
CA SER A 298 -0.52 19.24 11.99
C SER A 298 -0.50 17.79 12.46
N SER A 299 -1.68 17.16 12.55
CA SER A 299 -1.74 15.70 12.74
C SER A 299 -1.36 15.00 11.44
N GLY A 300 -0.69 13.87 11.49
CA GLY A 300 -0.22 13.19 10.28
C GLY A 300 0.70 12.02 10.59
N VAL A 301 1.31 11.45 9.56
CA VAL A 301 2.25 10.35 9.69
C VAL A 301 3.61 10.75 9.16
N ARG A 302 4.66 10.40 9.91
CA ARG A 302 6.03 10.42 9.42
C ARG A 302 6.53 9.00 9.29
N VAL A 303 6.93 8.62 8.08
CA VAL A 303 7.63 7.35 7.83
C VAL A 303 9.14 7.66 7.83
N THR A 304 9.89 7.01 8.71
CA THR A 304 11.34 7.22 8.81
C THR A 304 12.08 5.97 8.33
N LEU A 305 13.07 6.14 7.46
CA LEU A 305 14.06 5.13 7.15
C LEU A 305 15.39 5.49 7.82
N PHE A 306 15.85 4.62 8.70
CA PHE A 306 17.14 4.78 9.36
C PHE A 306 18.26 4.30 8.44
N VAL A 307 19.14 5.23 8.08
CA VAL A 307 20.35 5.00 7.30
C VAL A 307 21.42 4.45 8.23
N LYS A 308 22.02 3.31 7.87
CA LYS A 308 23.05 2.65 8.67
C LYS A 308 24.37 3.43 8.64
N GLY A 309 24.76 3.95 7.48
CA GLY A 309 26.04 4.61 7.26
C GLY A 309 25.92 6.11 7.00
N GLY A 310 26.58 6.95 7.81
CA GLY A 310 26.60 8.40 7.59
C GLY A 310 27.29 8.83 6.28
N THR A 311 28.08 7.95 5.67
CA THR A 311 28.70 8.11 4.33
C THR A 311 27.71 7.90 3.19
N ASP A 312 26.72 7.04 3.39
CA ASP A 312 25.73 6.69 2.37
C ASP A 312 24.54 7.65 2.38
N PHE A 313 24.43 8.48 3.43
CA PHE A 313 23.33 9.41 3.62
C PHE A 313 23.05 10.32 2.41
N GLN A 314 24.09 10.90 1.79
CA GLN A 314 23.90 11.75 0.60
C GLN A 314 23.43 10.96 -0.63
N GLN A 315 23.92 9.72 -0.78
CA GLN A 315 23.48 8.85 -1.88
C GLN A 315 22.03 8.39 -1.67
N MET A 316 21.66 8.09 -0.43
CA MET A 316 20.30 7.77 -0.01
C MET A 316 19.36 8.95 -0.25
N GLU A 317 19.77 10.17 0.13
CA GLU A 317 19.00 11.39 -0.13
C GLU A 317 18.77 11.59 -1.63
N ALA A 318 19.81 11.46 -2.45
CA ALA A 318 19.68 11.58 -3.90
C ALA A 318 18.79 10.48 -4.50
N PHE A 319 18.86 9.25 -3.99
CA PHE A 319 18.01 8.15 -4.41
C PHE A 319 16.54 8.43 -4.09
N TYR A 320 16.23 8.76 -2.84
CA TYR A 320 14.85 8.99 -2.41
C TYR A 320 14.27 10.32 -2.93
N GLY A 321 15.11 11.32 -3.22
CA GLY A 321 14.69 12.52 -3.95
C GLY A 321 14.19 12.18 -5.37
N LYS A 322 14.82 11.22 -6.05
CA LYS A 322 14.33 10.73 -7.35
C LYS A 322 13.06 9.88 -7.21
N VAL A 323 13.02 8.99 -6.21
CA VAL A 323 11.86 8.13 -5.95
C VAL A 323 10.61 8.94 -5.62
N THR A 324 10.75 9.95 -4.76
CA THR A 324 9.62 10.77 -4.32
C THR A 324 9.29 11.90 -5.30
N GLY A 325 10.26 12.32 -6.12
CA GLY A 325 10.15 13.51 -6.98
C GLY A 325 10.05 14.82 -6.20
N VAL A 326 10.40 14.80 -4.90
CA VAL A 326 10.29 15.93 -3.99
C VAL A 326 11.67 16.26 -3.42
N SER A 327 11.98 17.54 -3.26
CA SER A 327 13.18 18.01 -2.56
C SER A 327 12.94 18.05 -1.05
N PRO A 328 13.93 17.67 -0.21
CA PRO A 328 13.77 17.70 1.24
C PRO A 328 13.65 19.15 1.76
N LEU A 329 12.73 19.39 2.71
CA LEU A 329 12.49 20.72 3.31
C LEU A 329 13.46 21.07 4.45
N GLN A 330 13.93 20.06 5.16
CA GLN A 330 14.82 20.22 6.30
C GLN A 330 16.03 19.34 6.08
N GLN A 331 17.20 19.99 6.06
CA GLN A 331 18.51 19.35 6.11
C GLN A 331 19.19 19.94 7.33
N ASN A 332 19.20 19.18 8.42
CA ASN A 332 20.03 19.49 9.57
C ASN A 332 20.89 18.26 9.85
N GLY A 333 22.13 18.51 10.25
CA GLY A 333 22.91 17.45 10.84
C GLY A 333 24.15 17.93 11.56
N GLY A 334 24.23 17.60 12.84
CA GLY A 334 25.47 17.60 13.58
C GLY A 334 26.29 16.35 13.26
N ALA A 335 27.28 16.06 14.10
CA ALA A 335 28.07 14.85 13.93
C ALA A 335 27.29 13.59 14.35
N ALA A 336 26.36 13.72 15.31
CA ALA A 336 25.63 12.59 15.86
C ALA A 336 24.33 12.27 15.11
N ALA A 337 23.67 13.25 14.49
CA ALA A 337 22.43 13.03 13.73
C ALA A 337 22.46 13.78 12.41
N LYS A 338 21.98 13.14 11.33
CA LYS A 338 21.67 13.78 10.04
C LYS A 338 20.28 13.34 9.60
N TRP A 339 19.47 14.26 9.10
CA TRP A 339 18.16 13.90 8.57
C TRP A 339 17.72 14.78 7.41
N SER A 340 16.89 14.18 6.56
CA SER A 340 16.31 14.82 5.38
C SER A 340 14.84 14.44 5.30
N THR A 341 13.97 15.43 5.45
CA THR A 341 12.52 15.23 5.45
C THR A 341 11.88 15.69 4.15
N PHE A 342 11.24 14.76 3.44
CA PHE A 342 10.49 14.93 2.21
C PHE A 342 8.99 15.11 2.54
N PRO A 343 8.39 16.29 2.29
CA PRO A 343 6.96 16.51 2.48
C PRO A 343 6.16 15.89 1.35
N LEU A 344 5.64 14.67 1.54
CA LEU A 344 4.92 13.99 0.47
C LEU A 344 3.50 14.55 0.31
N SER A 345 2.87 14.97 1.41
CA SER A 345 1.58 15.66 1.43
C SER A 345 1.46 16.57 2.66
N ASN A 346 0.28 17.19 2.85
CA ASN A 346 -0.02 17.98 4.05
C ASN A 346 -0.07 17.15 5.35
N ARG A 347 -0.19 15.84 5.25
CA ARG A 347 -0.37 14.91 6.38
C ARG A 347 0.66 13.76 6.38
N LEU A 348 1.58 13.72 5.42
CA LEU A 348 2.57 12.66 5.26
C LEU A 348 3.97 13.21 5.01
N GLU A 349 4.91 12.81 5.88
CA GLU A 349 6.33 13.06 5.74
C GLU A 349 7.09 11.75 5.55
N PHE A 350 8.10 11.76 4.67
CA PHE A 350 9.12 10.70 4.62
C PHE A 350 10.46 11.28 5.09
N THR A 351 11.09 10.65 6.07
CA THR A 351 12.36 11.13 6.64
C THR A 351 13.45 10.08 6.46
N LEU A 352 14.58 10.47 5.87
CA LEU A 352 15.82 9.75 6.00
C LEU A 352 16.52 10.21 7.27
N ALA A 353 16.99 9.28 8.10
CA ALA A 353 17.65 9.61 9.35
C ALA A 353 18.90 8.75 9.53
N PHE A 354 20.07 9.37 9.61
CA PHE A 354 21.27 8.74 10.15
C PHE A 354 21.46 9.18 11.59
N TYR A 355 21.45 8.23 12.52
CA TYR A 355 21.64 8.48 13.95
C TYR A 355 22.82 7.66 14.46
N GLN A 356 23.87 8.34 14.92
CA GLN A 356 25.10 7.73 15.39
C GLN A 356 24.83 6.80 16.57
N GLY A 357 25.35 5.56 16.48
CA GLY A 357 25.16 4.54 17.51
C GLY A 357 23.91 3.69 17.33
N LEU A 358 23.01 4.03 16.40
CA LEU A 358 21.95 3.12 15.99
C LEU A 358 22.46 2.07 15.00
N SER A 359 21.95 0.86 15.14
CA SER A 359 22.22 -0.26 14.22
C SER A 359 20.91 -0.78 13.64
N PRO A 360 20.43 -0.18 12.52
CA PRO A 360 19.26 -0.66 11.80
C PRO A 360 19.47 -2.07 11.24
N ARG A 361 18.46 -2.94 11.37
CA ARG A 361 18.52 -4.30 10.81
C ARG A 361 18.34 -4.29 9.30
N ALA A 362 19.23 -5.00 8.59
CA ALA A 362 19.28 -5.03 7.12
C ALA A 362 18.18 -5.89 6.45
N SER A 363 17.54 -6.78 7.20
CA SER A 363 16.50 -7.68 6.68
C SER A 363 15.26 -7.52 7.52
N GLU A 364 14.28 -6.83 6.97
CA GLU A 364 12.97 -6.75 7.56
C GLU A 364 11.92 -7.12 6.54
N ASN A 365 10.92 -7.82 7.04
CA ASN A 365 9.60 -8.03 6.49
C ASN A 365 8.80 -6.71 6.34
N HIS A 366 9.49 -5.58 6.12
CA HIS A 366 8.91 -4.26 5.97
C HIS A 366 9.36 -3.66 4.63
N LEU A 367 8.41 -3.35 3.76
CA LEU A 367 8.67 -2.78 2.44
C LEU A 367 8.17 -1.33 2.41
N LEU A 368 8.97 -0.42 1.84
CA LEU A 368 8.54 0.95 1.60
C LEU A 368 7.88 1.04 0.23
N TYR A 369 6.67 1.60 0.19
CA TYR A 369 5.94 1.86 -1.03
C TYR A 369 5.92 3.36 -1.33
N PHE A 370 6.11 3.72 -2.59
CA PHE A 370 6.05 5.11 -3.08
C PHE A 370 5.19 5.19 -4.35
N GLN A 371 4.26 6.13 -4.35
CA GLN A 371 3.50 6.44 -5.56
C GLN A 371 4.39 7.20 -6.54
N THR A 372 4.45 6.75 -7.79
CA THR A 372 5.12 7.42 -8.89
C THR A 372 4.14 7.71 -10.02
N ASN A 373 4.49 8.65 -10.91
CA ASN A 373 3.74 8.89 -12.15
C ASN A 373 4.34 8.12 -13.34
N GLU A 374 5.57 7.64 -13.22
CA GLU A 374 6.33 7.04 -14.32
C GLU A 374 7.08 5.78 -13.86
N GLN A 375 7.36 4.89 -14.82
CA GLN A 375 8.22 3.75 -14.60
C GLN A 375 9.65 4.24 -14.35
N ALA A 376 10.26 3.84 -13.23
CA ALA A 376 11.65 4.17 -12.94
C ALA A 376 12.62 3.30 -13.77
N ILE A 377 13.62 3.94 -14.36
CA ILE A 377 14.72 3.28 -15.08
C ILE A 377 15.51 2.42 -14.08
N GLY A 378 15.77 1.16 -14.45
CA GLY A 378 16.48 0.19 -13.60
C GLY A 378 15.60 -0.54 -12.58
N ALA A 379 14.29 -0.30 -12.58
CA ALA A 379 13.36 -1.02 -11.70
C ALA A 379 12.95 -2.38 -12.28
N GLU A 380 12.88 -3.38 -11.41
CA GLU A 380 12.37 -4.71 -11.72
C GLU A 380 10.84 -4.69 -11.70
N LYS A 381 10.18 -5.14 -12.77
CA LYS A 381 8.71 -5.16 -12.84
C LYS A 381 8.17 -6.29 -11.95
N LEU A 382 7.34 -5.94 -10.96
CA LEU A 382 6.62 -6.90 -10.11
C LEU A 382 5.23 -7.20 -10.64
N ALA A 383 4.52 -6.15 -11.07
CA ALA A 383 3.19 -6.21 -11.68
C ALA A 383 3.06 -5.09 -12.72
N GLU A 384 1.91 -4.97 -13.39
CA GLU A 384 1.69 -3.91 -14.40
C GLU A 384 1.78 -2.49 -13.83
N ASP A 385 1.52 -2.32 -12.55
CA ASP A 385 1.53 -1.05 -11.80
C ASP A 385 2.53 -1.05 -10.65
N HIS A 386 3.39 -2.06 -10.53
CA HIS A 386 4.36 -2.16 -9.43
C HIS A 386 5.76 -2.48 -9.94
N TRP A 387 6.75 -1.78 -9.42
CA TRP A 387 8.16 -1.99 -9.71
C TRP A 387 9.00 -1.96 -8.44
N GLN A 388 10.07 -2.74 -8.40
CA GLN A 388 10.99 -2.83 -7.29
C GLN A 388 12.33 -2.17 -7.63
N LEU A 389 12.88 -1.44 -6.66
CA LEU A 389 14.22 -0.88 -6.67
C LEU A 389 14.98 -1.27 -5.41
N LYS A 390 16.31 -1.23 -5.52
CA LYS A 390 17.23 -1.32 -4.39
C LYS A 390 17.85 0.05 -4.14
N ASP A 391 17.79 0.50 -2.90
CA ASP A 391 18.51 1.70 -2.48
C ASP A 391 20.02 1.40 -2.29
N PRO A 392 20.86 2.42 -2.06
CA PRO A 392 22.30 2.25 -1.79
C PRO A 392 22.65 1.29 -0.64
N GLU A 393 21.76 1.08 0.33
CA GLU A 393 21.93 0.14 1.44
C GLU A 393 21.28 -1.24 1.17
N ASN A 394 20.84 -1.49 -0.07
CA ASN A 394 20.14 -2.68 -0.56
C ASN A 394 18.74 -2.92 0.05
N ASN A 395 18.11 -1.91 0.65
CA ASN A 395 16.71 -2.00 1.03
C ASN A 395 15.82 -2.00 -0.21
N THR A 396 14.72 -2.75 -0.14
CA THR A 396 13.72 -2.76 -1.22
C THR A 396 12.79 -1.55 -1.07
N ALA A 397 12.71 -0.74 -2.12
CA ALA A 397 11.66 0.25 -2.31
C ALA A 397 10.75 -0.22 -3.45
N VAL A 398 9.44 -0.23 -3.21
CA VAL A 398 8.44 -0.56 -4.22
C VAL A 398 7.80 0.73 -4.73
N LEU A 399 7.85 0.93 -6.03
CA LEU A 399 7.16 2.01 -6.71
C LEU A 399 5.84 1.48 -7.25
N PHE A 400 4.79 2.29 -7.16
CA PHE A 400 3.51 1.93 -7.75
C PHE A 400 2.82 3.10 -8.45
N THR A 401 1.96 2.78 -9.40
CA THR A 401 1.04 3.72 -10.05
C THR A 401 -0.40 3.33 -9.75
N THR A 402 -1.31 4.29 -9.86
CA THR A 402 -2.76 4.02 -9.84
C THR A 402 -3.35 4.39 -11.19
N MET A 403 -4.27 3.56 -11.68
CA MET A 403 -5.02 3.90 -12.89
C MET A 403 -5.99 5.02 -12.56
N LYS A 404 -5.92 6.12 -13.31
CA LYS A 404 -6.74 7.33 -13.14
C LYS A 404 -7.89 7.33 -14.13
#